data_AF-U2RNW5-F1
#
_entry.id   AF-U2RNW5-F1
#
_cell.length_a   1.000
_cell.length_b   1.000
_cell.length_c   1.000
_cell.angle_alpha   90.00
_cell.angle_beta   90.00
_cell.angle_gamma   90.00
#
_symmetry.space_group_name_H-M   'P 1'
#
loop_
_entity.id
_entity.type
_entity.pdbx_description
1 polymer ?
#
loop_
_entity_poly.entity_id
_entity_poly.type
_entity_poly.pdbx_seq_one_letter_code
_entity_poly.pdbx_strand_id
1 'polypeptide(L)'
;MTEFRVDPDKLEELAGELRRRGERLSEGREVLAKAARGVAGKWSGGARDEFVAAHTRWDQDHRTQVEELAGAAAIAEAAAATYREVDRAVAEMFE
;
A
#
# COMPACT_ATOMS: atom_id res chain seq x y z
N MET A 1 -8.15 -10.19 -32.81
CA MET A 1 -8.54 -10.00 -31.39
C MET A 1 -7.27 -10.26 -30.61
N THR A 2 -6.66 -9.24 -30.01
CA THR A 2 -5.42 -9.43 -29.25
C THR A 2 -5.79 -10.18 -27.97
N GLU A 3 -5.31 -11.41 -27.83
CA GLU A 3 -5.53 -12.22 -26.64
C GLU A 3 -4.70 -11.59 -25.50
N PHE A 4 -5.36 -10.92 -24.56
CA PHE A 4 -4.71 -10.41 -23.36
C PHE A 4 -4.43 -11.61 -22.45
N ARG A 5 -3.21 -12.15 -22.55
CA ARG A 5 -2.72 -13.15 -21.61
C ARG A 5 -2.25 -12.43 -20.34
N VAL A 6 -3.08 -12.48 -19.30
CA VAL A 6 -2.69 -12.00 -17.97
C VAL A 6 -1.87 -13.08 -17.30
N ASP A 7 -0.69 -12.71 -16.80
CA ASP A 7 0.22 -13.62 -16.11
C ASP A 7 -0.04 -13.53 -14.58
N PRO A 8 -0.55 -14.60 -13.95
CA PRO A 8 -0.80 -14.62 -12.50
C PRO A 8 0.46 -14.35 -11.67
N ASP A 9 1.63 -14.79 -12.14
CA ASP A 9 2.88 -14.64 -11.38
C ASP A 9 3.31 -13.16 -11.35
N LYS A 10 3.01 -12.41 -12.41
CA LYS A 10 3.24 -10.95 -12.44
C LYS A 10 2.31 -10.18 -11.51
N LEU A 11 1.09 -10.66 -11.33
CA LEU A 11 0.15 -10.07 -10.37
C LEU A 11 0.58 -10.33 -8.92
N GLU A 12 1.09 -11.52 -8.62
CA GLU A 12 1.68 -11.82 -7.30
C GLU A 12 2.95 -11.01 -7.03
N GLU A 13 3.81 -10.85 -8.03
CA GLU A 13 5.01 -10.01 -7.94
C GLU A 13 4.63 -8.55 -7.61
N LEU A 14 3.62 -8.02 -8.32
CA LEU A 14 3.08 -6.69 -8.07
C LEU A 14 2.49 -6.56 -6.66
N ALA A 15 1.70 -7.52 -6.21
CA ALA A 15 1.15 -7.51 -4.86
C ALA A 15 2.24 -7.47 -3.79
N GLY A 16 3.29 -8.28 -3.96
CA GLY A 16 4.46 -8.27 -3.09
C GLY A 16 5.20 -6.93 -3.12
N GLU A 17 5.32 -6.29 -4.29
CA GLU A 17 5.93 -4.97 -4.40
C GLU A 17 5.12 -3.89 -3.67
N LEU A 18 3.80 -3.89 -3.84
CA LEU A 18 2.89 -2.95 -3.19
C LEU A 18 2.98 -3.05 -1.66
N ARG A 19 3.03 -4.27 -1.12
CA ARG A 19 3.25 -4.51 0.32
C ARG A 19 4.58 -3.93 0.80
N ARG A 20 5.68 -4.25 0.13
CA ARG A 20 7.01 -3.71 0.46
C ARG A 20 7.05 -2.18 0.40
N ARG A 21 6.33 -1.57 -0.55
CA ARG A 21 6.19 -0.11 -0.63
C ARG A 21 5.41 0.44 0.56
N GLY A 22 4.32 -0.21 0.97
CA GLY A 22 3.52 0.17 2.13
C GLY A 22 4.29 0.04 3.46
N GLU A 23 5.10 -1.01 3.60
CA GLU A 23 6.00 -1.22 4.75
C GLU A 23 7.03 -0.08 4.86
N ARG A 24 7.75 0.20 3.77
CA ARG A 24 8.73 1.31 3.73
C ARG A 24 8.11 2.67 4.05
N LEU A 25 6.91 2.92 3.53
CA LEU A 25 6.16 4.12 3.87
C LEU A 25 5.86 4.16 5.37
N SER A 26 5.35 3.06 5.94
CA SER A 26 5.04 2.97 7.37
C SER A 26 6.26 3.21 8.26
N GLU A 27 7.41 2.64 7.92
CA GLU A 27 8.68 2.88 8.63
C GLU A 27 9.09 4.36 8.59
N GLY A 28 9.04 4.98 7.39
CA GLY A 28 9.32 6.40 7.22
C GLY A 28 8.39 7.29 8.04
N ARG A 29 7.10 6.89 8.13
CA ARG A 29 6.10 7.59 8.94
C ARG A 29 6.44 7.60 10.42
N GLU A 30 6.88 6.47 10.97
CA GLU A 30 7.26 6.37 12.39
C GLU A 30 8.45 7.27 12.73
N VAL A 31 9.45 7.32 11.84
CA VAL A 31 10.62 8.19 11.99
C VAL A 31 10.20 9.66 12.01
N LEU A 32 9.36 10.07 11.06
CA LEU A 32 8.83 11.44 10.97
C LEU A 32 7.97 11.78 12.18
N ALA A 33 7.10 10.88 12.63
CA ALA A 33 6.26 11.08 13.81
C ALA A 33 7.10 11.31 15.08
N LYS A 34 8.21 10.59 15.25
CA LYS A 34 9.14 10.81 16.36
C LYS A 34 9.81 12.18 16.27
N ALA A 35 10.29 12.57 15.09
CA ALA A 35 10.91 13.87 14.86
C ALA A 35 9.92 15.02 15.12
N ALA A 36 8.69 14.89 14.64
CA ALA A 36 7.65 15.89 14.79
C ALA A 36 7.27 16.13 16.26
N ARG A 37 7.16 15.07 17.07
CA ARG A 37 6.97 15.22 18.54
C ARG A 37 8.12 16.00 19.18
N GLY A 38 9.35 15.77 18.74
CA GLY A 38 10.52 16.49 19.20
C GLY A 38 10.49 17.99 18.87
N VAL A 39 10.04 18.35 17.67
CA VAL A 39 9.87 19.76 17.26
C VAL A 39 8.72 20.41 18.02
N ALA A 40 7.55 19.76 18.07
CA ALA A 40 6.37 20.26 18.77
C ALA A 40 6.59 20.46 20.27
N GLY A 41 7.50 19.69 20.90
CA GLY A 41 7.89 19.86 22.29
C GLY A 41 8.79 21.08 22.56
N LYS A 42 9.43 21.63 21.53
CA LYS A 42 10.30 22.82 21.61
C LYS A 42 9.58 24.12 21.27
N TRP A 43 8.45 24.03 20.57
CA TRP A 43 7.67 25.18 20.14
C TRP A 43 6.51 25.43 21.11
N SER A 44 6.00 26.66 21.14
CA SER A 44 4.86 27.04 21.97
C SER A 44 3.95 28.02 21.24
N GLY A 45 2.72 28.17 21.73
CA GLY A 45 1.72 29.05 21.12
C GLY A 45 1.29 28.62 19.73
N GLY A 46 0.80 29.56 18.93
CA GLY A 46 0.20 29.29 17.62
C GLY A 46 1.08 28.50 16.64
N ALA A 47 2.40 28.72 16.67
CA ALA A 47 3.34 27.97 15.82
C ALA A 47 3.34 26.46 16.13
N ARG A 48 3.20 26.08 17.41
CA ARG A 48 3.07 24.68 17.80
C ARG A 48 1.74 24.11 17.32
N ASP A 49 0.66 24.85 17.50
CA ASP A 49 -0.69 24.37 17.18
C ASP A 49 -0.85 24.17 15.66
N GLU A 50 -0.35 25.11 14.85
CA GLU A 50 -0.30 25.01 13.39
C GLU A 50 0.55 23.82 12.93
N PHE A 51 1.73 23.64 13.53
CA PHE A 51 2.60 22.51 13.21
C PHE A 51 1.94 21.16 13.55
N VAL A 52 1.32 21.04 14.72
CA VAL A 52 0.63 19.81 15.16
C VAL A 52 -0.56 19.52 14.24
N ALA A 53 -1.32 20.53 13.84
CA ALA A 53 -2.43 20.37 12.91
C ALA A 53 -1.94 19.89 11.53
N ALA A 54 -0.89 20.51 10.99
CA ALA A 54 -0.29 20.11 9.71
C ALA A 54 0.25 18.69 9.76
N HIS A 55 0.98 18.33 10.82
CA HIS A 55 1.50 16.98 11.01
C HIS A 55 0.38 15.94 11.17
N THR A 56 -0.71 16.27 11.86
CA THR A 56 -1.85 15.35 12.04
C THR A 56 -2.51 15.04 10.70
N ARG A 57 -2.72 16.07 9.86
CA ARG A 57 -3.25 15.89 8.50
C ARG A 57 -2.32 15.04 7.64
N TRP A 58 -1.02 15.34 7.66
CA TRP A 58 -0.02 14.54 6.96
C TRP A 58 -0.02 13.07 7.41
N ASP A 59 -0.12 12.80 8.71
CA ASP A 59 -0.16 11.42 9.23
C ASP A 59 -1.43 10.67 8.80
N GLN A 60 -2.56 11.35 8.70
CA GLN A 60 -3.80 10.78 8.17
C GLN A 60 -3.68 10.44 6.69
N ASP A 61 -3.24 11.40 5.87
CA ASP A 61 -3.07 11.20 4.42
C ASP A 61 -2.10 10.02 4.15
N HIS A 62 -1.03 9.93 4.95
CA HIS A 62 -0.06 8.86 4.83
C HIS A 62 -0.61 7.49 5.24
N ARG A 63 -1.50 7.39 6.25
CA ARG A 63 -2.18 6.12 6.58
C ARG A 63 -3.05 5.66 5.42
N THR A 64 -3.83 6.58 4.84
CA THR A 64 -4.66 6.29 3.67
C THR A 64 -3.83 5.71 2.52
N GLN A 65 -2.66 6.28 2.22
CA GLN A 65 -1.78 5.75 1.17
C GLN A 65 -1.29 4.32 1.46
N VAL A 66 -0.99 3.99 2.71
CA VAL A 66 -0.59 2.62 3.10
C VAL A 66 -1.76 1.65 2.95
N GLU A 67 -2.97 2.06 3.34
CA GLU A 67 -4.19 1.28 3.17
C GLU A 67 -4.53 1.05 1.69
N GLU A 68 -4.37 2.06 0.84
CA GLU A 68 -4.56 1.96 -0.61
C GLU A 68 -3.58 0.96 -1.24
N LEU A 69 -2.31 0.97 -0.83
CA LEU A 69 -1.31 -0.01 -1.28
C LEU A 69 -1.68 -1.44 -0.83
N ALA A 70 -2.15 -1.60 0.40
CA ALA A 70 -2.61 -2.89 0.90
C ALA A 70 -3.84 -3.40 0.13
N GLY A 71 -4.80 -2.51 -0.16
CA GLY A 71 -5.98 -2.82 -0.96
C GLY A 71 -5.63 -3.21 -2.40
N ALA A 72 -4.72 -2.48 -3.04
CA ALA A 72 -4.24 -2.79 -4.38
C ALA A 72 -3.51 -4.15 -4.42
N ALA A 73 -2.71 -4.46 -3.39
CA ALA A 73 -2.05 -5.77 -3.28
C ALA A 73 -3.07 -6.91 -3.17
N ALA A 74 -4.12 -6.74 -2.35
CA ALA A 74 -5.17 -7.74 -2.19
C ALA A 74 -5.96 -7.97 -3.50
N ILE A 75 -6.23 -6.91 -4.25
CA ILE A 75 -6.88 -7.01 -5.58
C ILE A 75 -6.00 -7.79 -6.56
N ALA A 76 -4.69 -7.50 -6.59
CA ALA A 76 -3.76 -8.20 -7.46
C ALA A 76 -3.66 -9.70 -7.13
N GLU A 77 -3.62 -10.06 -5.84
CA GLU A 77 -3.64 -11.47 -5.40
C GLU A 77 -4.95 -12.17 -5.76
N ALA A 78 -6.09 -11.52 -5.54
CA ALA A 78 -7.40 -12.08 -5.90
C ALA A 78 -7.51 -12.33 -7.42
N ALA A 79 -7.00 -11.40 -8.23
CA ALA A 79 -6.93 -11.56 -9.67
C ALA A 79 -6.02 -12.74 -10.07
N ALA A 80 -4.81 -12.85 -9.49
CA ALA A 80 -3.90 -13.96 -9.74
C ALA A 80 -4.54 -15.32 -9.43
N ALA A 81 -5.22 -15.43 -8.28
CA ALA A 81 -5.93 -16.64 -7.88
C ALA A 81 -7.04 -17.02 -8.88
N THR A 82 -7.82 -16.03 -9.34
CA THR A 82 -8.89 -16.23 -10.31
C THR A 82 -8.35 -16.76 -11.64
N TYR A 83 -7.25 -16.19 -12.15
CA TYR A 83 -6.65 -16.66 -13.41
C TYR A 83 -6.11 -18.08 -13.28
N ARG A 84 -5.47 -18.44 -12.16
CA ARG A 84 -5.00 -19.82 -11.92
C ARG A 84 -6.13 -20.83 -11.83
N GLU A 85 -7.25 -20.45 -11.24
CA GLU A 85 -8.44 -21.30 -11.18
C GLU A 85 -9.01 -21.57 -12.58
N VAL A 86 -9.11 -20.51 -13.40
CA VAL A 86 -9.55 -20.64 -14.80
C VAL A 86 -8.59 -21.50 -15.60
N ASP A 87 -7.28 -21.28 -15.48
CA ASP A 87 -6.26 -22.07 -16.19
C ASP A 87 -6.34 -23.56 -15.81
N ARG A 88 -6.58 -23.87 -14.53
CA ARG A 88 -6.78 -25.25 -14.07
C ARG A 88 -8.04 -25.87 -14.64
N ALA A 89 -9.17 -25.17 -14.57
CA ALA A 89 -10.44 -25.67 -15.10
C ALA A 89 -10.36 -25.93 -16.60
N VAL A 90 -9.67 -25.06 -17.34
CA VAL A 90 -9.42 -25.25 -18.77
C VAL A 90 -8.53 -26.48 -19.01
N ALA A 91 -7.44 -26.65 -18.25
CA ALA A 91 -6.57 -27.83 -18.39
C ALA A 91 -7.34 -29.14 -18.15
N GLU A 92 -8.17 -29.20 -17.10
CA GLU A 92 -9.00 -30.37 -16.78
C GLU A 92 -10.07 -30.68 -17.84
N MET A 93 -10.52 -29.69 -18.62
CA MET A 93 -11.48 -29.92 -19.72
C MET A 93 -10.85 -30.55 -20.97
N PHE A 94 -9.53 -30.48 -21.11
CA PHE A 94 -8.78 -30.98 -22.27
C PHE A 94 -7.94 -32.24 -21.96
N GLU A 95 -7.97 -32.74 -20.72
CA GLU A 95 -7.52 -34.09 -20.32
C GLU A 95 -8.64 -35.13 -20.46
#